data_AF-A0A239EA94-F1
#
_entry.id   AF-A0A239EA94-F1
#
_cell.length_a   1.000
_cell.length_b   1.000
_cell.length_c   1.000
_cell.angle_alpha   90.00
_cell.angle_beta   90.00
_cell.angle_gamma   90.00
#
_symmetry.space_group_name_H-M   'P 1'
#
loop_
_entity.id
_entity.type
_entity.pdbx_description
1 polymer ?
#
loop_
_entity_poly.entity_id
_entity_poly.type
_entity_poly.pdbx_seq_one_letter_code
_entity_poly.pdbx_strand_id
1 'polypeptide(L)'
;MIDKDGGRRRGFVPACGLEPADVVLVHREALRVLRPDLHSAHVDAYTDGAWPDEALSSYRGVLALAREAVTAGTRSRRDDPGMGIDIDARDDAQFGLLLDLAPYTIHA
;
A
#
# COMPACT_ATOMS: atom_id res chain seq x y z
N MET A 1 -16.84 9.85 15.52
CA MET A 1 -15.48 10.28 15.89
C MET A 1 -15.16 11.48 15.02
N ILE A 2 -14.72 12.59 15.61
CA ILE A 2 -14.58 13.89 14.93
C ILE A 2 -13.20 13.94 14.26
N ASP A 3 -13.16 13.96 12.94
CA ASP A 3 -11.95 14.30 12.16
C ASP A 3 -11.66 15.79 12.36
N LYS A 4 -10.45 16.09 12.85
CA LYS A 4 -10.03 17.45 13.22
C LYS A 4 -9.20 18.20 12.19
N ASP A 5 -9.13 17.70 10.95
CA ASP A 5 -8.56 18.44 9.82
C ASP A 5 -9.56 18.48 8.66
N GLY A 6 -10.18 19.65 8.47
CA GLY A 6 -11.16 19.96 7.43
C GLY A 6 -10.58 20.03 6.02
N GLY A 7 -9.61 19.16 5.69
CA GLY A 7 -9.21 18.92 4.32
C GLY A 7 -10.34 18.19 3.60
N ARG A 8 -10.99 18.85 2.63
CA ARG A 8 -12.02 18.24 1.79
C ARG A 8 -11.40 17.05 1.03
N ARG A 9 -11.50 15.84 1.59
CA ARG A 9 -11.08 14.60 0.92
C ARG A 9 -11.87 14.51 -0.39
N ARG A 10 -11.19 14.75 -1.52
CA ARG A 10 -11.77 14.52 -2.84
C ARG A 10 -11.61 13.04 -3.14
N GLY A 11 -12.72 12.31 -3.11
CA GLY A 11 -12.76 10.96 -3.65
C GLY A 11 -12.65 11.05 -5.17
N PHE A 12 -11.71 10.32 -5.75
CA PHE A 12 -11.62 10.11 -7.19
C PHE A 12 -12.07 8.67 -7.45
N VAL A 13 -13.06 8.49 -8.30
CA VAL A 13 -13.56 7.16 -8.71
C VAL A 13 -13.13 6.93 -10.16
N PRO A 14 -12.62 5.74 -10.52
CA PRO A 14 -12.37 5.39 -11.91
C PRO A 14 -13.64 5.61 -12.75
N ALA A 15 -13.51 6.23 -13.93
CA ALA A 15 -14.63 6.49 -14.81
C ALA A 15 -15.28 5.19 -15.31
N CYS A 16 -16.60 5.19 -15.53
CA CYS A 16 -17.30 4.04 -16.14
C CYS A 16 -16.66 3.65 -17.48
N GLY A 17 -16.36 2.36 -17.66
CA GLY A 17 -15.81 1.80 -18.89
C GLY A 17 -14.31 1.51 -18.89
N LEU A 18 -13.62 1.68 -17.75
CA LEU A 18 -12.23 1.24 -17.59
C LEU A 18 -12.16 -0.27 -17.31
N GLU A 19 -11.24 -0.95 -17.99
CA GLU A 19 -10.93 -2.34 -17.69
C GLU A 19 -10.13 -2.43 -16.38
N PRO A 20 -10.17 -3.56 -15.65
CA PRO A 20 -9.40 -3.72 -14.42
C PRO A 20 -7.90 -3.39 -14.59
N ALA A 21 -7.33 -3.72 -15.75
CA ALA A 21 -5.95 -3.40 -16.09
C ALA A 21 -5.67 -1.88 -16.16
N ASP A 22 -6.64 -1.08 -16.61
CA ASP A 22 -6.52 0.37 -16.66
C ASP A 22 -6.51 0.97 -15.25
N VAL A 23 -7.33 0.42 -14.35
CA VAL A 23 -7.37 0.82 -12.93
C VAL A 23 -6.02 0.54 -12.25
N VAL A 24 -5.43 -0.63 -12.52
CA VAL A 24 -4.09 -0.99 -12.05
C VAL A 24 -3.03 -0.02 -12.55
N LEU A 25 -3.08 0.32 -13.84
CA LEU A 25 -2.16 1.27 -14.44
C LEU A 25 -2.30 2.67 -13.81
N VAL A 26 -3.53 3.17 -13.66
CA VAL A 26 -3.80 4.48 -13.07
C VAL A 26 -3.28 4.56 -11.63
N HIS A 27 -3.47 3.53 -10.81
CA HIS A 27 -2.94 3.51 -9.45
C HIS A 27 -1.41 3.59 -9.42
N ARG A 28 -0.74 2.81 -10.27
CA ARG A 28 0.72 2.80 -10.36
C ARG A 28 1.27 4.16 -10.80
N GLU A 29 0.68 4.76 -11.84
CA GLU A 29 1.13 6.07 -12.33
C GLU A 29 0.84 7.20 -11.34
N ALA A 30 -0.32 7.17 -10.67
CA ALA A 30 -0.65 8.15 -9.65
C ALA A 30 0.38 8.12 -8.51
N LEU A 31 0.76 6.93 -8.03
CA LEU A 31 1.81 6.80 -7.01
C LEU A 31 3.17 7.29 -7.51
N ARG A 32 3.55 7.00 -8.76
CA ARG A 32 4.79 7.51 -9.35
C ARG A 32 4.84 9.03 -9.38
N VAL A 33 3.73 9.68 -9.73
CA VAL A 33 3.61 11.14 -9.73
C VAL A 33 3.71 11.69 -8.31
N LEU A 34 3.10 11.04 -7.33
CA LEU A 34 3.10 11.46 -5.93
C LEU A 34 4.42 11.16 -5.20
N ARG A 35 5.27 10.29 -5.76
CA ARG A 35 6.48 9.78 -5.10
C ARG A 35 7.40 10.87 -4.52
N PRO A 36 7.68 12.00 -5.19
CA PRO A 36 8.57 13.03 -4.64
C PRO A 36 8.09 13.61 -3.30
N ASP A 37 6.77 13.63 -3.08
CA ASP A 37 6.13 14.18 -1.88
C ASP A 37 5.71 13.09 -0.88
N LEU A 38 5.85 11.81 -1.24
CA LEU A 38 5.50 10.69 -0.39
C LEU A 38 6.73 10.23 0.42
N HIS A 39 6.67 10.39 1.75
CA HIS A 39 7.75 9.94 2.63
C HIS A 39 7.56 8.49 3.09
N SER A 40 6.34 8.15 3.48
CA SER A 40 5.98 6.81 3.88
C SER A 40 4.56 6.47 3.45
N ALA A 41 4.27 5.18 3.31
CA ALA A 41 2.94 4.66 3.11
C ALA A 41 2.67 3.55 4.12
N HIS A 42 1.47 3.52 4.67
CA HIS A 42 1.03 2.44 5.56
C HIS A 42 0.20 1.45 4.75
N VAL A 43 0.64 0.20 4.70
CA VAL A 43 -0.06 -0.87 3.96
C VAL A 43 -0.62 -1.86 4.95
N ASP A 44 -1.95 -1.94 5.03
CA ASP A 44 -2.64 -3.02 5.73
C ASP A 44 -2.45 -4.32 4.96
N ALA A 45 -1.89 -5.33 5.62
CA ALA A 45 -1.64 -6.64 5.01
C ALA A 45 -2.87 -7.56 5.08
N TYR A 46 -3.94 -7.14 5.77
CA TYR A 46 -5.23 -7.83 5.73
C TYR A 46 -5.98 -7.50 4.43
N THR A 47 -6.52 -8.54 3.83
CA THR A 47 -7.42 -8.45 2.68
C THR A 47 -8.59 -9.40 2.95
N ASP A 48 -9.78 -9.00 2.53
CA ASP A 48 -10.99 -9.81 2.64
C ASP A 48 -11.02 -10.97 1.62
N GLY A 49 -10.07 -10.98 0.68
CA GLY A 49 -9.95 -11.98 -0.39
C GLY A 49 -8.51 -12.42 -0.64
N ALA A 50 -8.32 -13.42 -1.51
CA ALA A 50 -6.97 -13.81 -1.91
C ALA A 50 -6.31 -12.71 -2.75
N TRP A 51 -5.02 -12.45 -2.51
CA TRP A 51 -4.22 -11.61 -3.40
C TRP A 51 -4.11 -12.25 -4.80
N PRO A 52 -4.13 -11.44 -5.88
CA PRO A 52 -3.86 -11.96 -7.22
C PRO A 52 -2.41 -12.44 -7.36
N ASP A 53 -2.18 -13.38 -8.26
CA ASP A 53 -0.87 -14.04 -8.43
C ASP A 53 0.26 -13.04 -8.70
N GLU A 54 -0.02 -11.98 -9.48
CA GLU A 54 0.96 -10.92 -9.76
C GLU A 54 1.40 -10.14 -8.51
N ALA A 55 0.56 -10.04 -7.47
CA ALA A 55 0.83 -9.29 -6.26
C ALA A 55 1.41 -10.15 -5.12
N LEU A 56 1.34 -11.49 -5.25
CA LEU A 56 1.77 -12.41 -4.18
C LEU A 56 3.26 -12.27 -3.82
N SER A 57 4.13 -12.01 -4.81
CA SER A 57 5.55 -11.82 -4.55
C SER A 57 5.79 -10.57 -3.70
N SER A 58 5.18 -9.46 -4.10
CA SER A 58 5.29 -8.17 -3.40
C SER A 58 4.64 -8.22 -2.01
N TYR A 59 3.52 -8.93 -1.85
CA TYR A 59 2.91 -9.20 -0.55
C TYR A 59 3.86 -9.94 0.40
N ARG A 60 4.53 -11.00 -0.08
CA ARG A 60 5.54 -11.72 0.70
C ARG A 60 6.74 -10.83 1.05
N GLY A 61 7.13 -9.93 0.16
CA GLY A 61 8.15 -8.91 0.39
C GLY A 61 7.77 -7.98 1.55
N VAL A 62 6.53 -7.47 1.57
CA VAL A 62 6.02 -6.64 2.67
C VAL A 62 6.01 -7.40 4.00
N LEU A 63 5.58 -8.66 4.02
CA LEU A 63 5.67 -9.50 5.22
C LEU A 63 7.13 -9.74 5.67
N ALA A 64 8.09 -9.75 4.76
CA ALA A 64 9.50 -9.86 5.09
C ALA A 64 10.01 -8.58 5.76
N LEU A 65 9.65 -7.41 5.24
CA LEU A 65 9.96 -6.12 5.87
C LEU A 65 9.44 -6.05 7.31
N ALA A 66 8.23 -6.55 7.56
CA ALA A 66 7.68 -6.61 8.92
C ALA A 66 8.56 -7.46 9.86
N ARG A 67 9.04 -8.62 9.39
CA ARG A 67 9.94 -9.49 10.17
C ARG A 67 11.31 -8.85 10.39
N GLU A 68 11.82 -8.13 9.41
CA GLU A 68 13.08 -7.38 9.52
C GLU A 68 12.96 -6.24 10.52
N ALA A 69 11.89 -5.46 10.49
CA ALA A 69 11.61 -4.40 11.46
C ALA A 69 11.53 -4.94 12.90
N VAL A 70 10.92 -6.11 13.07
CA VAL A 70 10.92 -6.84 14.36
C VAL A 70 12.33 -7.23 14.80
N THR A 71 13.18 -7.64 13.86
CA THR A 71 14.57 -8.05 14.13
C THR A 71 15.46 -6.85 14.45
N ALA A 72 15.23 -5.72 13.76
CA ALA A 72 15.89 -4.44 14.00
C ALA A 72 15.41 -3.73 15.29
N GLY A 73 14.37 -4.25 15.94
CA GLY A 73 13.79 -3.67 17.16
C GLY A 73 12.96 -2.41 16.91
N THR A 74 12.66 -2.07 15.65
CA THR A 74 11.83 -0.93 15.26
C THR A 74 10.34 -1.26 15.27
N ARG A 75 9.98 -2.54 15.38
CA ARG A 75 8.60 -3.05 15.58
C ARG A 75 8.57 -4.08 16.71
N SER A 76 7.47 -4.14 17.47
CA SER A 76 7.32 -5.17 18.50
C SER A 76 7.00 -6.53 17.88
N ARG A 77 7.57 -7.61 18.45
CA ARG A 77 7.22 -9.01 18.10
C ARG A 77 5.75 -9.35 18.34
N ARG A 78 5.08 -8.57 19.20
CA ARG A 78 3.66 -8.77 19.55
C ARG A 78 2.72 -8.05 18.59
N ASP A 79 3.24 -7.17 17.74
CA ASP A 79 2.43 -6.49 16.73
C ASP A 79 2.18 -7.49 15.60
N ASP A 80 0.90 -7.75 15.31
CA ASP A 80 0.53 -8.60 14.18
C ASP A 80 1.07 -7.96 12.88
N PRO A 81 1.83 -8.69 12.04
CA PRO A 81 2.24 -8.19 10.73
C PRO A 81 1.05 -7.77 9.86
N GLY A 82 -0.13 -8.34 10.10
CA GLY A 82 -1.38 -7.99 9.45
C GLY A 82 -1.88 -6.58 9.73
N MET A 83 -1.61 -6.02 10.93
CA MET A 83 -2.09 -4.71 11.39
C MET A 83 -1.36 -3.50 10.76
N GLY A 84 -0.73 -3.72 9.61
CA GLY A 84 -0.19 -2.65 8.79
C GLY A 84 1.31 -2.48 8.91
N ILE A 85 1.95 -2.23 7.77
CA ILE A 85 3.40 -2.19 7.59
C ILE A 85 3.76 -0.86 6.94
N ASP A 86 4.67 -0.12 7.58
CA ASP A 86 5.16 1.13 7.04
C ASP A 86 6.21 0.86 5.96
N ILE A 87 5.99 1.48 4.81
CA ILE A 87 6.84 1.43 3.63
C ILE A 87 7.54 2.79 3.48
N ASP A 88 8.87 2.81 3.38
CA ASP A 88 9.61 4.02 2.99
C ASP A 88 9.46 4.22 1.48
N ALA A 89 8.73 5.25 1.06
CA ALA A 89 8.46 5.51 -0.35
C ALA A 89 9.67 6.08 -1.11
N ARG A 90 10.72 6.47 -0.38
CA ARG A 90 11.99 6.92 -0.98
C ARG A 90 12.91 5.76 -1.31
N ASP A 91 12.74 4.61 -0.66
CA ASP A 91 13.44 3.37 -1.02
C ASP A 91 12.81 2.78 -2.30
N ASP A 92 13.60 2.61 -3.36
CA ASP A 92 13.12 2.11 -4.65
C ASP A 92 12.50 0.70 -4.54
N ALA A 93 13.08 -0.17 -3.71
CA ALA A 93 12.61 -1.54 -3.56
C ALA A 93 11.29 -1.57 -2.78
N GLN A 94 11.21 -0.86 -1.66
CA GLN A 94 9.96 -0.81 -0.88
C GLN A 94 8.85 -0.06 -1.63
N PHE A 95 9.18 1.00 -2.38
CA PHE A 95 8.23 1.68 -3.25
C PHE A 95 7.72 0.77 -4.38
N GLY A 96 8.56 -0.12 -4.92
CA GLY A 96 8.13 -1.15 -5.86
C GLY A 96 7.06 -2.07 -5.27
N LEU A 97 7.21 -2.49 -4.01
CA LEU A 97 6.20 -3.29 -3.31
C LEU A 97 4.88 -2.54 -3.18
N LEU A 98 4.94 -1.24 -2.83
CA LEU A 98 3.77 -0.38 -2.75
C LEU A 98 3.05 -0.27 -4.10
N LEU A 99 3.79 -0.08 -5.21
CA LEU A 99 3.21 0.02 -6.55
C LEU A 99 2.47 -1.26 -6.98
N ASP A 100 2.95 -2.42 -6.56
CA ASP A 100 2.32 -3.69 -6.90
C ASP A 100 1.10 -4.00 -6.05
N LEU A 101 1.09 -3.57 -4.79
CA LEU A 101 0.00 -3.87 -3.86
C LEU A 101 -1.12 -2.85 -3.92
N ALA A 102 -0.80 -1.56 -4.09
CA ALA A 102 -1.77 -0.47 -4.02
C ALA A 102 -3.03 -0.64 -4.89
N PRO A 103 -2.96 -1.18 -6.12
CA PRO A 103 -4.16 -1.43 -6.92
C PRO A 103 -5.16 -2.40 -6.32
N TYR A 104 -4.71 -3.25 -5.38
CA TYR A 104 -5.50 -4.31 -4.77
C TYR A 104 -5.71 -4.08 -3.25
N THR A 105 -5.17 -3.00 -2.69
CA THR A 105 -5.45 -2.57 -1.32
C THR A 105 -6.75 -1.75 -1.31
N ILE A 106 -7.82 -2.38 -0.83
CA ILE A 106 -9.15 -1.83 -0.56
C ILE A 106 -9.81 -1.17 -1.78
N HIS A 107 -10.56 -1.99 -2.52
CA HIS A 107 -11.82 -1.53 -3.11
C HIS A 107 -12.76 -1.15 -1.95
N ALA A 108 -13.05 0.15 -1.79
CA ALA A 108 -14.17 0.62 -0.99
C ALA A 108 -15.46 0.59 -1.82
#